data_AF-A0A150HDB7-F1
#
_entry.id   AF-A0A150HDB7-F1
#
_cell.length_a   1.000
_cell.length_b   1.000
_cell.length_c   1.000
_cell.angle_alpha   90.00
_cell.angle_beta   90.00
_cell.angle_gamma   90.00
#
_symmetry.space_group_name_H-M   'P 1'
#
loop_
_entity.id
_entity.type
_entity.pdbx_description
1 polymer ?
#
loop_
_entity_poly.entity_id
_entity_poly.type
_entity_poly.pdbx_seq_one_letter_code
_entity_poly.pdbx_strand_id
1 'polypeptide(L)'
;MESDMLKKDLTRTLTHGALAAAIGAGSLLAAAGTAQAATPAENPGGSPAQAQAQAAPAQAQKQGISRQEIIQRAEDRMAKAPYYSQGQDYFEDYRRDCSGFVSYAWNSGGPGEASFTFVPNGVAHTIAWEEIQPGDAITGPDHIVLVKAVNPDGSFELLEHGGGQTGKEAPNTRHATKDELISQNVGEPIRYNGVA
;
A
#
# COMPACT_ATOMS: atom_id res chain seq x y z
N MET A 1 -2.47 2.93 -55.23
CA MET A 1 -2.23 4.25 -54.62
C MET A 1 -2.94 4.22 -53.27
N GLU A 2 -2.32 4.12 -52.12
CA GLU A 2 -0.92 4.21 -51.73
C GLU A 2 -0.77 3.38 -50.46
N SER A 3 0.01 2.32 -50.54
CA SER A 3 0.73 1.77 -49.40
C SER A 3 1.97 2.65 -49.23
N ASP A 4 1.87 3.70 -48.44
CA ASP A 4 3.04 4.44 -47.95
C ASP A 4 2.63 5.27 -46.72
N MET A 5 3.62 5.56 -45.86
CA MET A 5 3.52 6.31 -44.59
C MET A 5 3.50 5.47 -43.29
N LEU A 6 4.04 4.26 -43.33
CA LEU A 6 4.96 3.85 -42.27
C LEU A 6 6.10 4.89 -42.18
N LYS A 7 6.55 5.16 -40.95
CA LYS A 7 7.71 6.00 -40.55
C LYS A 7 7.36 7.47 -40.34
N LYS A 8 6.88 7.76 -39.13
CA LYS A 8 7.21 9.03 -38.49
C LYS A 8 8.07 8.73 -37.27
N ASP A 9 9.35 9.02 -37.45
CA ASP A 9 10.42 8.88 -36.50
C ASP A 9 10.09 9.56 -35.17
N LEU A 10 10.30 8.84 -34.07
CA LEU A 10 10.48 9.48 -32.77
C LEU A 10 11.70 8.88 -32.08
N THR A 11 12.85 9.25 -32.61
CA THR A 11 14.16 9.08 -32.00
C THR A 11 14.18 9.85 -30.68
N ARG A 12 13.95 9.16 -29.55
CA ARG A 12 14.19 9.72 -28.21
C ARG A 12 15.67 9.57 -27.87
N THR A 13 16.42 10.64 -28.07
CA THR A 13 17.81 10.79 -27.63
C THR A 13 17.90 10.70 -26.11
N LEU A 14 18.67 9.72 -25.62
CA LEU A 14 19.09 9.57 -24.22
C LEU A 14 20.22 10.57 -23.95
N THR A 15 19.97 11.59 -23.12
CA THR A 15 21.04 12.43 -22.56
C THR A 15 21.47 11.88 -21.20
N HIS A 16 22.63 11.22 -21.17
CA HIS A 16 23.40 10.95 -19.96
C HIS A 16 24.12 12.24 -19.53
N GLY A 17 23.82 12.74 -18.33
CA GLY A 17 24.58 13.79 -17.68
C GLY A 17 25.44 13.19 -16.57
N ALA A 18 26.76 13.23 -16.74
CA ALA A 18 27.74 12.70 -15.81
C ALA A 18 28.23 13.75 -14.79
N LEU A 19 28.45 13.26 -13.56
CA LEU A 19 29.57 13.50 -12.65
C LEU A 19 30.08 14.93 -12.35
N ALA A 20 30.04 15.31 -11.07
CA ALA A 20 31.05 16.17 -10.47
C ALA A 20 31.37 15.69 -9.03
N ALA A 21 32.60 15.23 -8.84
CA ALA A 21 33.19 14.88 -7.55
C ALA A 21 33.80 16.13 -6.90
N ALA A 22 33.66 16.27 -5.58
CA ALA A 22 34.43 17.21 -4.78
C ALA A 22 35.11 16.46 -3.63
N ILE A 23 36.44 16.49 -3.63
CA ILE A 23 37.33 16.00 -2.56
C ILE A 23 37.70 17.22 -1.71
N GLY A 24 37.63 17.08 -0.39
CA GLY A 24 38.16 18.05 0.58
C GLY A 24 38.39 17.39 1.93
N ALA A 25 39.66 17.27 2.31
CA ALA A 25 40.20 16.51 3.44
C ALA A 25 40.02 17.22 4.80
N GLY A 26 40.05 16.44 5.90
CA GLY A 26 40.05 17.00 7.26
C GLY A 26 40.09 15.99 8.41
N SER A 27 41.27 15.39 8.63
CA SER A 27 41.91 15.06 9.92
C SER A 27 41.31 14.06 10.93
N LEU A 28 42.17 13.08 11.23
CA LEU A 28 42.22 12.05 12.27
C LEU A 28 42.03 12.54 13.72
N LEU A 29 41.28 11.76 14.52
CA LEU A 29 41.66 11.42 15.90
C LEU A 29 41.15 10.01 16.25
N ALA A 30 42.07 9.10 16.54
CA ALA A 30 41.82 7.79 17.12
C ALA A 30 41.99 7.87 18.64
N ALA A 31 41.06 7.31 19.40
CA ALA A 31 41.25 6.99 20.80
C ALA A 31 40.62 5.63 21.09
N ALA A 32 41.47 4.65 21.36
CA ALA A 32 41.10 3.35 21.90
C ALA A 32 40.65 3.52 23.36
N GLY A 33 39.49 2.98 23.70
CA GLY A 33 38.96 2.93 25.06
C GLY A 33 38.47 1.52 25.37
N THR A 34 39.04 0.93 26.41
CA THR A 34 38.88 -0.46 26.86
C THR A 34 37.46 -0.79 27.31
N ALA A 35 36.98 -1.97 26.90
CA ALA A 35 35.79 -2.60 27.45
C ALA A 35 36.01 -2.95 28.94
N GLN A 36 35.11 -2.49 29.81
CA GLN A 36 35.04 -2.95 31.20
C GLN A 36 33.60 -3.36 31.48
N ALA A 37 33.41 -4.66 31.76
CA ALA A 37 32.17 -5.22 32.27
C ALA A 37 31.95 -4.78 33.72
N ALA A 38 30.72 -4.39 34.06
CA ALA A 38 30.26 -4.22 35.44
C ALA A 38 28.83 -4.73 35.61
N THR A 39 28.63 -5.45 36.71
CA THR A 39 27.44 -6.18 37.15
C THR A 39 26.24 -5.27 37.53
N PRO A 40 25.00 -5.81 37.60
CA PRO A 40 23.79 -5.02 37.85
C PRO A 40 23.61 -4.69 39.34
N ALA A 41 23.12 -3.49 39.64
CA ALA A 41 22.58 -3.11 40.94
C ALA A 41 21.14 -2.61 40.78
N GLU A 42 20.25 -3.08 41.67
CA GLU A 42 18.80 -2.84 41.70
C GLU A 42 18.38 -1.53 42.41
N ASN A 43 17.15 -1.07 42.08
CA ASN A 43 16.19 -0.24 42.84
C ASN A 43 16.19 1.30 42.61
N PRO A 44 15.08 2.04 42.88
CA PRO A 44 14.00 2.30 41.91
C PRO A 44 13.62 3.80 41.77
N GLY A 45 12.94 4.18 40.67
CA GLY A 45 12.12 5.41 40.60
C GLY A 45 12.73 6.60 39.84
N GLY A 46 12.14 6.94 38.68
CA GLY A 46 12.37 8.20 37.96
C GLY A 46 12.13 8.11 36.44
N SER A 47 10.97 8.56 35.96
CA SER A 47 10.62 8.71 34.53
C SER A 47 11.26 9.96 33.89
N PRO A 48 11.14 10.18 32.56
CA PRO A 48 11.66 9.37 31.47
C PRO A 48 12.49 10.23 30.50
N ALA A 49 13.70 9.82 30.12
CA ALA A 49 14.41 10.49 29.03
C ALA A 49 15.28 9.50 28.25
N GLN A 50 14.84 9.25 27.01
CA GLN A 50 15.65 8.88 25.86
C GLN A 50 16.39 7.54 25.94
N ALA A 51 15.67 6.47 25.56
CA ALA A 51 16.29 5.29 24.97
C ALA A 51 15.78 5.15 23.54
N GLN A 52 16.64 5.54 22.60
CA GLN A 52 16.50 5.32 21.17
C GLN A 52 16.56 3.80 20.93
N ALA A 53 15.41 3.17 20.70
CA ALA A 53 15.35 1.79 20.26
C ALA A 53 14.98 1.78 18.77
N GLN A 54 15.99 1.91 17.91
CA GLN A 54 15.90 1.39 16.55
C GLN A 54 15.89 -0.13 16.64
N ALA A 55 14.69 -0.69 16.78
CA ALA A 55 14.42 -2.10 16.54
C ALA A 55 13.90 -2.23 15.10
N ALA A 56 14.76 -2.70 14.19
CA ALA A 56 14.25 -3.36 12.99
C ALA A 56 13.44 -4.59 13.47
N PRO A 57 12.18 -4.79 13.03
CA PRO A 57 11.47 -5.97 13.47
C PRO A 57 12.12 -7.20 12.85
N ALA A 58 12.70 -8.01 13.73
CA ALA A 58 12.95 -9.42 13.50
C ALA A 58 11.67 -10.06 12.93
N GLN A 59 11.83 -11.05 12.04
CA GLN A 59 10.71 -11.81 11.50
C GLN A 59 9.99 -12.56 12.64
N ALA A 60 9.03 -11.87 13.26
CA ALA A 60 8.04 -12.47 14.12
C ALA A 60 7.28 -13.49 13.27
N GLN A 61 6.92 -14.63 13.87
CA GLN A 61 5.88 -15.52 13.35
C GLN A 61 4.78 -14.64 12.75
N LYS A 62 4.37 -14.91 11.50
CA LYS A 62 3.49 -14.06 10.69
C LYS A 62 2.12 -13.91 11.40
N GLN A 63 2.07 -13.11 12.45
CA GLN A 63 0.86 -12.58 13.04
C GLN A 63 0.17 -11.88 11.87
N GLY A 64 -1.10 -12.20 11.64
CA GLY A 64 -1.86 -11.58 10.57
C GLY A 64 -1.77 -10.05 10.64
N ILE A 65 -2.04 -9.39 9.52
CA ILE A 65 -2.10 -7.92 9.50
C ILE A 65 -3.36 -7.46 10.23
N SER A 66 -3.25 -6.50 11.13
CA SER A 66 -4.43 -5.98 11.83
C SER A 66 -5.29 -5.13 10.89
N ARG A 67 -6.60 -5.04 11.14
CA ARG A 67 -7.51 -4.13 10.42
C ARG A 67 -7.03 -2.68 10.46
N GLN A 68 -6.55 -2.22 11.61
CA GLN A 68 -6.03 -0.86 11.76
C GLN A 68 -4.82 -0.64 10.85
N GLU A 69 -3.91 -1.60 10.76
CA GLU A 69 -2.76 -1.52 9.86
C GLU A 69 -3.18 -1.52 8.38
N ILE A 70 -4.18 -2.34 7.99
CA ILE A 70 -4.74 -2.31 6.64
C ILE A 70 -5.22 -0.89 6.28
N ILE A 71 -6.00 -0.27 7.16
CA ILE A 71 -6.52 1.09 6.93
C ILE A 71 -5.39 2.11 6.89
N GLN A 72 -4.42 2.05 7.82
CA GLN A 72 -3.28 2.97 7.82
C GLN A 72 -2.48 2.87 6.53
N ARG A 73 -2.21 1.65 6.05
CA ARG A 73 -1.54 1.43 4.77
C ARG A 73 -2.34 2.03 3.63
N ALA A 74 -3.65 1.78 3.58
CA ALA A 74 -4.50 2.36 2.56
C ALA A 74 -4.41 3.89 2.55
N GLU A 75 -4.56 4.55 3.70
CA GLU A 75 -4.44 5.99 3.84
C GLU A 75 -3.04 6.53 3.49
N ASP A 76 -1.97 5.84 3.87
CA ASP A 76 -0.59 6.20 3.52
C ASP A 76 -0.37 6.12 2.00
N ARG A 77 -0.90 5.07 1.36
CA ARG A 77 -0.90 4.93 -0.09
C ARG A 77 -1.64 6.09 -0.74
N MET A 78 -2.74 6.52 -0.11
CA MET A 78 -3.51 7.64 -0.60
C MET A 78 -2.81 8.98 -0.51
N ALA A 79 -2.17 9.25 0.64
CA ALA A 79 -1.42 10.46 0.88
C ALA A 79 -0.23 10.63 -0.09
N LYS A 80 0.36 9.51 -0.54
CA LYS A 80 1.41 9.50 -1.57
C LYS A 80 0.87 9.79 -2.98
N ALA A 81 -0.45 9.74 -3.17
CA ALA A 81 -1.17 10.02 -4.40
C ALA A 81 -0.48 9.48 -5.68
N PRO A 82 -0.15 8.18 -5.76
CA PRO A 82 0.33 7.61 -7.00
C PRO A 82 -0.72 7.79 -8.10
N TYR A 83 -0.31 8.14 -9.31
CA TYR A 83 -1.25 8.19 -10.43
C TYR A 83 -1.84 6.81 -10.71
N TYR A 84 -3.07 6.77 -11.20
CA TYR A 84 -3.72 5.52 -11.61
C TYR A 84 -3.18 5.05 -12.97
N SER A 85 -2.90 3.75 -13.08
CA SER A 85 -2.42 3.11 -14.31
C SER A 85 -2.78 1.62 -14.29
N GLN A 86 -3.51 1.18 -15.30
CA GLN A 86 -3.86 -0.23 -15.43
C GLN A 86 -2.66 -1.02 -15.97
N GLY A 87 -2.17 -1.97 -15.17
CA GLY A 87 -1.37 -3.12 -15.63
C GLY A 87 0.00 -2.85 -16.26
N GLN A 88 0.54 -1.63 -16.25
CA GLN A 88 1.78 -1.30 -16.97
C GLN A 88 2.90 -0.73 -16.10
N ASP A 89 2.70 -0.65 -14.79
CA ASP A 89 3.69 -0.08 -13.87
C ASP A 89 3.43 -0.42 -12.39
N TYR A 90 4.42 -0.08 -11.55
CA TYR A 90 4.42 -0.39 -10.13
C TYR A 90 4.80 0.85 -9.30
N PHE A 91 4.28 0.88 -8.08
CA PHE A 91 4.72 1.78 -7.02
C PHE A 91 4.80 0.98 -5.73
N GLU A 92 5.96 1.00 -5.06
CA GLU A 92 6.26 0.19 -3.87
C GLU A 92 5.99 -1.31 -4.09
N ASP A 93 6.34 -1.83 -5.27
CA ASP A 93 6.16 -3.23 -5.70
C ASP A 93 4.72 -3.70 -5.97
N TYR A 94 3.73 -2.81 -5.95
CA TYR A 94 2.33 -3.12 -6.30
C TYR A 94 1.87 -2.36 -7.53
N ARG A 95 0.93 -2.94 -8.30
CA ARG A 95 0.31 -2.24 -9.43
C ARG A 95 -0.37 -0.95 -8.99
N ARG A 96 -0.44 0.04 -9.88
CA ARG A 96 -1.13 1.32 -9.63
C ARG A 96 -2.58 1.32 -10.13
N ASP A 97 -3.26 0.20 -9.93
CA ASP A 97 -4.68 0.05 -10.22
C ASP A 97 -5.48 -0.25 -8.94
N CYS A 98 -6.80 -0.38 -9.07
CA CYS A 98 -7.72 -0.58 -7.95
C CYS A 98 -7.34 -1.82 -7.12
N SER A 99 -7.04 -2.92 -7.81
CA SER A 99 -6.65 -4.19 -7.20
C SER A 99 -5.24 -4.21 -6.63
N GLY A 100 -4.30 -3.46 -7.23
CA GLY A 100 -2.96 -3.23 -6.69
C GLY A 100 -2.99 -2.39 -5.41
N PHE A 101 -3.91 -1.43 -5.32
CA PHE A 101 -4.15 -0.66 -4.09
C PHE A 101 -4.67 -1.54 -2.94
N VAL A 102 -5.68 -2.38 -3.19
CA VAL A 102 -6.18 -3.32 -2.17
C VAL A 102 -5.10 -4.32 -1.77
N SER A 103 -4.33 -4.83 -2.73
CA SER A 103 -3.20 -5.73 -2.46
C SER A 103 -2.13 -5.09 -1.58
N TYR A 104 -1.82 -3.81 -1.83
CA TYR A 104 -0.91 -3.01 -1.01
C TYR A 104 -1.47 -2.83 0.41
N ALA A 105 -2.74 -2.43 0.55
CA ALA A 105 -3.37 -2.22 1.84
C ALA A 105 -3.34 -3.49 2.70
N TRP A 106 -3.63 -4.65 2.11
CA TRP A 106 -3.56 -5.95 2.77
C TRP A 106 -2.15 -6.50 2.97
N ASN A 107 -1.13 -5.86 2.40
CA ASN A 107 0.24 -6.39 2.36
C ASN A 107 0.29 -7.85 1.86
N SER A 108 -0.53 -8.15 0.86
CA SER A 108 -0.75 -9.52 0.37
C SER A 108 0.37 -10.04 -0.55
N GLY A 109 1.33 -9.18 -0.90
CA GLY A 109 2.45 -9.47 -1.80
C GLY A 109 2.32 -8.77 -3.15
N GLY A 110 3.43 -8.21 -3.65
CA GLY A 110 3.52 -7.60 -4.98
C GLY A 110 3.64 -8.66 -6.09
N PRO A 111 3.12 -8.40 -7.31
CA PRO A 111 2.50 -7.16 -7.77
C PRO A 111 1.03 -6.95 -7.34
N GLY A 112 0.45 -7.94 -6.65
CA GLY A 112 -0.96 -7.98 -6.27
C GLY A 112 -1.83 -8.79 -7.22
N GLU A 113 -3.07 -9.06 -6.80
CA GLU A 113 -4.08 -9.83 -7.55
C GLU A 113 -4.87 -8.94 -8.51
N ALA A 114 -5.55 -9.51 -9.51
CA ALA A 114 -6.62 -8.82 -10.22
C ALA A 114 -7.91 -8.83 -9.37
N SER A 115 -8.82 -7.89 -9.60
CA SER A 115 -10.08 -7.77 -8.83
C SER A 115 -10.85 -9.09 -8.70
N PHE A 116 -10.88 -9.89 -9.78
CA PHE A 116 -11.59 -11.17 -9.84
C PHE A 116 -10.77 -12.39 -9.37
N THR A 117 -9.47 -12.25 -9.06
CA THR A 117 -8.61 -13.40 -8.69
C THR A 117 -8.38 -13.59 -7.20
N PHE A 118 -8.73 -12.61 -6.35
CA PHE A 118 -8.49 -12.69 -4.90
C PHE A 118 -9.08 -13.96 -4.24
N VAL A 119 -10.33 -14.29 -4.54
CA VAL A 119 -10.98 -15.49 -3.98
C VAL A 119 -10.50 -16.77 -4.66
N PRO A 120 -10.48 -16.89 -6.01
CA PRO A 120 -9.98 -18.09 -6.69
C PRO A 120 -8.54 -18.48 -6.33
N ASN A 121 -7.67 -17.50 -6.05
CA ASN A 121 -6.27 -17.74 -5.68
C ASN A 121 -6.07 -17.97 -4.17
N GLY A 122 -7.15 -17.97 -3.37
CA GLY A 122 -7.07 -18.20 -1.92
C GLY A 122 -6.45 -17.05 -1.13
N VAL A 123 -6.35 -15.85 -1.71
CA VAL A 123 -5.90 -14.64 -1.02
C VAL A 123 -6.98 -14.11 -0.08
N ALA A 124 -8.25 -14.24 -0.48
CA ALA A 124 -9.43 -13.84 0.28
C ALA A 124 -10.52 -14.91 0.25
N HIS A 125 -11.59 -14.71 1.02
CA HIS A 125 -12.85 -15.46 0.94
C HIS A 125 -14.04 -14.50 0.87
N THR A 126 -15.16 -14.97 0.32
CA THR A 126 -16.42 -14.22 0.31
C THR A 126 -17.02 -14.13 1.72
N ILE A 127 -17.62 -12.99 2.05
CA ILE A 127 -18.35 -12.77 3.31
C ILE A 127 -19.75 -12.22 3.02
N ALA A 128 -20.66 -12.31 3.99
CA ALA A 128 -21.96 -11.65 3.89
C ALA A 128 -21.82 -10.12 4.05
N TRP A 129 -22.77 -9.36 3.50
CA TRP A 129 -22.79 -7.89 3.62
C TRP A 129 -22.83 -7.42 5.07
N GLU A 130 -23.53 -8.17 5.91
CA GLU A 130 -23.74 -7.90 7.32
C GLU A 130 -22.49 -8.21 8.17
N GLU A 131 -21.52 -8.93 7.60
CA GLU A 131 -20.26 -9.29 8.26
C GLU A 131 -19.14 -8.29 7.96
N ILE A 132 -19.35 -7.35 7.02
CA ILE A 132 -18.35 -6.39 6.58
C ILE A 132 -17.82 -5.60 7.77
N GLN A 133 -16.50 -5.46 7.81
CA GLN A 133 -15.75 -4.71 8.79
C GLN A 133 -14.68 -3.84 8.09
N PRO A 134 -14.18 -2.78 8.76
CA PRO A 134 -13.04 -2.00 8.27
C PRO A 134 -11.87 -2.89 7.85
N GLY A 135 -11.34 -2.68 6.64
CA GLY A 135 -10.26 -3.45 6.04
C GLY A 135 -10.73 -4.63 5.19
N ASP A 136 -12.01 -4.95 5.14
CA ASP A 136 -12.57 -5.84 4.11
C ASP A 136 -12.66 -5.09 2.76
N ALA A 137 -12.94 -5.81 1.67
CA ALA A 137 -13.12 -5.21 0.35
C ALA A 137 -14.44 -5.64 -0.28
N ILE A 138 -14.90 -4.88 -1.27
CA ILE A 138 -16.06 -5.22 -2.09
C ILE A 138 -15.59 -5.21 -3.53
N THR A 139 -15.75 -6.34 -4.20
CA THR A 139 -15.23 -6.57 -5.54
C THR A 139 -16.35 -6.74 -6.56
N GLY A 140 -15.96 -6.60 -7.83
CA GLY A 140 -16.75 -6.85 -9.02
C GLY A 140 -15.83 -7.30 -10.16
N PRO A 141 -16.38 -7.54 -11.36
CA PRO A 141 -15.60 -8.05 -12.49
C PRO A 141 -14.36 -7.19 -12.81
N ASP A 142 -14.51 -5.86 -12.83
CA ASP A 142 -13.48 -4.93 -13.28
C ASP A 142 -13.00 -3.94 -12.20
N HIS A 143 -13.56 -4.02 -10.98
CA HIS A 143 -13.28 -3.04 -9.95
C HIS A 143 -13.32 -3.62 -8.55
N ILE A 144 -12.58 -3.01 -7.63
CA ILE A 144 -12.54 -3.39 -6.22
C ILE A 144 -12.27 -2.17 -5.36
N VAL A 145 -12.93 -2.10 -4.21
CA VAL A 145 -12.79 -1.03 -3.22
C VAL A 145 -12.52 -1.57 -1.83
N LEU A 146 -11.77 -0.82 -1.04
CA LEU A 146 -11.50 -1.15 0.35
C LEU A 146 -12.50 -0.43 1.27
N VAL A 147 -13.07 -1.15 2.23
CA VAL A 147 -13.95 -0.57 3.25
C VAL A 147 -13.11 0.07 4.35
N LYS A 148 -13.21 1.38 4.52
CA LYS A 148 -12.60 2.11 5.65
C LYS A 148 -13.47 2.10 6.88
N ALA A 149 -14.78 2.30 6.72
CA ALA A 149 -15.72 2.29 7.83
C ALA A 149 -17.09 1.76 7.39
N VAL A 150 -17.83 1.22 8.37
CA VAL A 150 -19.26 0.91 8.24
C VAL A 150 -20.00 1.89 9.12
N ASN A 151 -20.92 2.64 8.55
CA ASN A 151 -21.70 3.66 9.24
C ASN A 151 -22.90 3.01 9.95
N PRO A 152 -23.47 3.66 10.99
CA PRO A 152 -24.62 3.12 11.73
C PRO A 152 -25.87 2.84 10.89
N ASP A 153 -26.02 3.51 9.74
CA ASP A 153 -27.12 3.31 8.78
C ASP A 153 -26.85 2.18 7.76
N GLY A 154 -25.69 1.51 7.86
CA GLY A 154 -25.28 0.44 6.95
C GLY A 154 -24.61 0.91 5.65
N SER A 155 -24.38 2.22 5.49
CA SER A 155 -23.53 2.75 4.42
C SER A 155 -22.04 2.57 4.73
N PHE A 156 -21.19 2.82 3.75
CA PHE A 156 -19.75 2.59 3.83
C PHE A 156 -18.95 3.85 3.52
N GLU A 157 -17.89 4.07 4.29
CA GLU A 157 -16.77 4.89 3.84
C GLU A 157 -15.75 3.98 3.16
N LEU A 158 -15.38 4.30 1.94
CA LEU A 158 -14.56 3.47 1.07
C LEU A 158 -13.31 4.22 0.64
N LEU A 159 -12.23 3.47 0.44
CA LEU A 159 -11.00 3.94 -0.15
C LEU A 159 -10.78 3.18 -1.45
N GLU A 160 -10.46 3.92 -2.50
CA GLU A 160 -10.11 3.32 -3.77
C GLU A 160 -9.04 4.13 -4.49
N HIS A 161 -8.14 3.40 -5.14
CA HIS A 161 -7.29 3.96 -6.18
C HIS A 161 -8.00 3.71 -7.49
N GLY A 162 -8.80 4.68 -7.95
CA GLY A 162 -9.60 4.56 -9.16
C GLY A 162 -10.72 5.59 -9.16
N GLY A 163 -10.47 6.74 -9.80
CA GLY A 163 -11.43 7.81 -10.00
C GLY A 163 -11.06 8.54 -11.28
N GLY A 164 -11.79 8.28 -12.37
CA GLY A 164 -11.63 8.99 -13.64
C GLY A 164 -10.40 8.63 -14.48
N GLN A 165 -10.63 8.47 -15.78
CA GLN A 165 -9.63 8.22 -16.85
C GLN A 165 -8.55 9.33 -17.00
N THR A 166 -8.42 10.27 -16.06
CA THR A 166 -7.65 11.52 -16.22
C THR A 166 -6.23 11.42 -15.67
N GLY A 167 -5.84 10.30 -15.05
CA GLY A 167 -4.45 10.02 -14.66
C GLY A 167 -3.87 10.96 -13.60
N LYS A 168 -4.73 11.70 -12.87
CA LYS A 168 -4.30 12.70 -11.86
C LYS A 168 -5.19 12.80 -10.63
N GLU A 169 -6.24 12.00 -10.50
CA GLU A 169 -7.03 12.06 -9.26
C GLU A 169 -6.28 11.32 -8.17
N ALA A 170 -6.01 12.05 -7.09
CA ALA A 170 -5.62 11.44 -5.84
C ALA A 170 -6.66 10.38 -5.48
N PRO A 171 -6.26 9.25 -4.87
CA PRO A 171 -7.21 8.25 -4.42
C PRO A 171 -8.23 8.89 -3.48
N ASN A 172 -9.50 8.57 -3.72
CA ASN A 172 -10.63 9.28 -3.15
C ASN A 172 -11.20 8.47 -1.98
N THR A 173 -11.53 9.17 -0.90
CA THR A 173 -12.52 8.64 0.06
C THR A 173 -13.89 8.83 -0.56
N ARG A 174 -14.70 7.77 -0.63
CA ARG A 174 -16.08 7.86 -1.10
C ARG A 174 -17.04 7.27 -0.09
N HIS A 175 -18.18 7.93 0.09
CA HIS A 175 -19.33 7.37 0.76
C HIS A 175 -20.17 6.58 -0.25
N ALA A 176 -20.67 5.40 0.11
CA ALA A 176 -21.61 4.65 -0.72
C ALA A 176 -22.52 3.74 0.10
N THR A 177 -23.74 3.55 -0.38
CA THR A 177 -24.68 2.54 0.09
C THR A 177 -24.45 1.19 -0.62
N LYS A 178 -24.98 0.11 -0.04
CA LYS A 178 -25.00 -1.21 -0.68
C LYS A 178 -25.62 -1.18 -2.08
N ASP A 179 -26.76 -0.51 -2.24
CA ASP A 179 -27.47 -0.47 -3.52
C ASP A 179 -26.70 0.31 -4.59
N GLU A 180 -26.02 1.40 -4.21
CA GLU A 180 -25.13 2.13 -5.12
C GLU A 180 -23.97 1.26 -5.59
N LEU A 181 -23.34 0.52 -4.67
CA LEU A 181 -22.26 -0.40 -5.00
C LEU A 181 -22.68 -1.51 -5.97
N ILE A 182 -23.84 -2.13 -5.70
CA ILE A 182 -24.43 -3.14 -6.59
C ILE A 182 -24.75 -2.53 -7.96
N SER A 183 -25.29 -1.31 -8.01
CA SER A 183 -25.58 -0.62 -9.28
C SER A 183 -24.33 -0.31 -10.12
N GLN A 184 -23.17 -0.18 -9.45
CA GLN A 184 -21.86 0.03 -10.06
C GLN A 184 -21.14 -1.29 -10.39
N ASN A 185 -21.84 -2.44 -10.26
CA ASN A 185 -21.29 -3.76 -10.50
C ASN A 185 -20.13 -4.14 -9.54
N VAL A 186 -20.15 -3.57 -8.32
CA VAL A 186 -19.22 -3.86 -7.21
C VAL A 186 -20.05 -4.47 -6.08
N GLY A 187 -20.33 -5.76 -6.16
CA GLY A 187 -21.40 -6.41 -5.41
C GLY A 187 -20.98 -7.57 -4.50
N GLU A 188 -19.69 -7.90 -4.46
CA GLU A 188 -19.18 -9.11 -3.82
C GLU A 188 -18.25 -8.77 -2.64
N PRO A 189 -18.75 -8.79 -1.39
CA PRO A 189 -17.92 -8.58 -0.21
C PRO A 189 -16.92 -9.73 -0.01
N ILE A 190 -15.66 -9.37 0.22
CA ILE A 190 -14.56 -10.31 0.46
C ILE A 190 -13.69 -9.88 1.63
N ARG A 191 -13.09 -10.86 2.30
CA ARG A 191 -12.18 -10.68 3.43
C ARG A 191 -10.84 -11.32 3.16
N TYR A 192 -9.77 -10.56 3.40
CA TYR A 192 -8.40 -11.05 3.30
C TYR A 192 -8.13 -12.19 4.29
N ASN A 193 -7.54 -13.29 3.83
CA ASN A 193 -7.26 -14.45 4.68
C ASN A 193 -6.12 -14.21 5.68
N GLY A 194 -5.29 -13.18 5.46
CA GLY A 194 -4.18 -12.83 6.35
C GLY A 194 -4.51 -11.78 7.40
N VAL A 195 -5.78 -11.37 7.55
CA VAL A 195 -6.20 -10.43 8.60
C VAL A 195 -6.19 -11.10 9.97
N ALA A 196 -5.69 -10.41 11.00
CA ALA A 196 -5.70 -10.84 12.41
C ALA A 196 -6.93 -10.34 13.17
#